data_AF-A0A370HKP5-F1
#
_entry.id   AF-A0A370HKP5-F1
#
_cell.length_a   1.000
_cell.length_b   1.000
_cell.length_c   1.000
_cell.angle_alpha   90.00
_cell.angle_beta   90.00
_cell.angle_gamma   90.00
#
_symmetry.space_group_name_H-M   'P 1'
#
loop_
_entity.id
_entity.type
_entity.pdbx_description
1 polymer ?
#
loop_
_entity_poly.entity_id
_entity_poly.type
_entity_poly.pdbx_seq_one_letter_code
_entity_poly.pdbx_strand_id
1 'polypeptide(L)'
;MRRFLAFCLVGFALSAGFPLEASSQSARGSAFRLEPQRPGETDAYILSFGLWGPQSVFESEAKGAARILEGQFGSKGRTIVRFNSKRVSDATPAAMLAAARAVGQVVDPQEDMVVFVLTSHGSPDGVGVVSRRARQLMTPQDVRFLLNEAKAQHRVVIVSACYSGVFAKELADDRTLVITAAASDKPSFGCRDGATWTYFGDAFFNKAVRGEPRLDRAFEAARGLVTKREEQEGFDPSNPQIAGGAQVLERLSSRCRVVQPQRTC
;
A
#
# COMPACT_ATOMS: atom_id res chain seq x y z
N MET A 1 11.10 34.47 12.76
CA MET A 1 9.68 34.08 12.56
C MET A 1 9.30 34.27 11.10
N ARG A 2 9.48 33.25 10.25
CA ARG A 2 9.04 33.28 8.85
C ARG A 2 7.73 32.52 8.74
N ARG A 3 6.63 33.26 8.57
CA ARG A 3 5.31 32.71 8.24
C ARG A 3 5.39 32.12 6.83
N PHE A 4 5.44 30.80 6.71
CA PHE A 4 5.12 30.14 5.45
C PHE A 4 3.61 30.17 5.27
N LEU A 5 3.15 30.89 4.25
CA LEU A 5 1.76 30.84 3.81
C LEU A 5 1.43 29.40 3.41
N ALA A 6 0.50 28.79 4.12
CA ALA A 6 -0.23 27.60 3.67
C ALA A 6 -0.92 27.96 2.34
N PHE A 7 -0.46 27.35 1.25
CA PHE A 7 -1.12 27.53 -0.04
C PHE A 7 -2.40 26.71 -0.08
N CYS A 8 -3.47 27.42 -0.38
CA CYS A 8 -4.86 27.04 -0.42
C CYS A 8 -5.17 25.65 -1.00
N LEU A 9 -6.07 24.97 -0.28
CA LEU A 9 -7.04 24.00 -0.77
C LEU A 9 -7.60 24.40 -2.15
N VAL A 10 -7.12 23.75 -3.21
CA VAL A 10 -7.93 23.58 -4.42
C VAL A 10 -8.81 22.37 -4.16
N GLY A 11 -10.08 22.60 -3.86
CA GLY A 11 -11.10 21.55 -3.81
C GLY A 11 -11.20 20.88 -5.17
N PHE A 12 -10.51 19.75 -5.34
CA PHE A 12 -10.66 18.90 -6.51
C PHE A 12 -11.92 18.03 -6.30
N ALA A 13 -12.96 18.29 -7.09
CA ALA A 13 -14.14 17.44 -7.14
C ALA A 13 -13.73 16.07 -7.71
N LEU A 14 -13.46 15.10 -6.83
CA LEU A 14 -13.41 13.69 -7.17
C LEU A 14 -14.85 13.23 -7.35
N SER A 15 -15.15 12.53 -8.44
CA SER A 15 -16.46 11.90 -8.59
C SER A 15 -16.61 10.81 -7.52
N ALA A 16 -17.70 10.86 -6.76
CA ALA A 16 -18.10 9.78 -5.88
C ALA A 16 -18.40 8.55 -6.75
N GLY A 17 -17.60 7.50 -6.56
CA GLY A 17 -17.76 6.24 -7.28
C GLY A 17 -16.44 5.67 -7.77
N PHE A 18 -16.13 4.46 -7.30
CA PHE A 18 -15.12 3.58 -7.84
C PHE A 18 -15.85 2.52 -8.68
N PRO A 19 -16.18 2.77 -9.96
CA PRO A 19 -16.94 1.82 -10.75
C PRO A 19 -16.10 0.56 -10.95
N LEU A 20 -16.40 -0.43 -10.13
CA LEU A 20 -15.90 -1.80 -10.22
C LEU A 20 -16.77 -2.65 -11.17
N GLU A 21 -17.74 -2.03 -11.84
CA GLU A 21 -18.55 -2.68 -12.87
C GLU A 21 -17.66 -3.21 -13.99
N ALA A 22 -17.96 -4.45 -14.37
CA ALA A 22 -17.31 -5.19 -15.45
C ALA A 22 -17.57 -4.48 -16.79
N SER A 23 -16.75 -3.47 -17.11
CA SER A 23 -16.69 -2.97 -18.46
C SER A 23 -16.16 -4.12 -19.32
N SER A 24 -17.07 -4.75 -20.07
CA SER A 24 -16.81 -5.79 -21.07
C SER A 24 -16.04 -5.27 -22.28
N GLN A 25 -15.30 -4.18 -22.14
CA GLN A 25 -14.23 -3.82 -23.04
C GLN A 25 -13.03 -4.70 -22.69
N SER A 26 -12.96 -5.85 -23.37
CA SER A 26 -11.77 -6.66 -23.59
C SER A 26 -10.49 -5.89 -23.25
N ALA A 27 -9.99 -6.05 -22.02
CA ALA A 27 -8.68 -5.58 -21.62
C ALA A 27 -7.63 -6.42 -22.35
N ARG A 28 -7.46 -6.18 -23.66
CA ARG A 28 -6.28 -6.59 -24.40
C ARG A 28 -5.12 -5.76 -23.85
N GLY A 29 -4.49 -6.25 -22.78
CA GLY A 29 -3.43 -5.49 -22.11
C GLY A 29 -2.85 -6.19 -20.89
N SER A 30 -2.02 -7.22 -21.14
CA SER A 30 -1.25 -8.03 -20.18
C SER A 30 -2.07 -8.91 -19.24
N ALA A 31 -2.11 -10.21 -19.53
CA ALA A 31 -2.29 -11.21 -18.47
C ALA A 31 -1.12 -11.03 -17.49
N PHE A 32 -1.43 -10.79 -16.21
CA PHE A 32 -0.40 -10.84 -15.19
C PHE A 32 0.13 -12.28 -15.14
N ARG A 33 1.44 -12.46 -15.33
CA ARG A 33 2.10 -13.75 -15.16
C ARG A 33 2.66 -13.79 -13.75
N LEU A 34 2.05 -14.60 -12.91
CA LEU A 34 2.46 -14.85 -11.54
C LEU A 34 2.89 -16.32 -11.41
N GLU A 35 3.95 -16.55 -10.66
CA GLU A 35 4.29 -17.90 -10.23
C GLU A 35 3.16 -18.46 -9.33
N PRO A 36 2.81 -19.75 -9.47
CA PRO A 36 1.83 -20.40 -8.61
C PRO A 36 2.33 -20.48 -7.17
N GLN A 37 1.42 -20.68 -6.22
CA GLN A 37 1.76 -20.94 -4.83
C GLN A 37 2.71 -22.14 -4.69
N ARG A 38 3.52 -22.15 -3.64
CA ARG A 38 4.42 -23.25 -3.29
C ARG A 38 3.85 -24.03 -2.10
N PRO A 39 3.38 -25.29 -2.31
CA PRO A 39 2.71 -26.02 -1.25
C PRO A 39 3.59 -26.21 -0.02
N GLY A 40 3.07 -25.84 1.16
CA GLY A 40 3.79 -25.93 2.43
C GLY A 40 4.67 -24.70 2.72
N GLU A 41 4.69 -23.70 1.84
CA GLU A 41 5.35 -22.43 2.05
C GLU A 41 4.33 -21.29 2.05
N THR A 42 4.31 -20.46 3.09
CA THR A 42 3.52 -19.23 3.07
C THR A 42 4.12 -18.24 2.05
N ASP A 43 3.53 -18.16 0.86
CA ASP A 43 3.87 -17.17 -0.16
C ASP A 43 3.20 -15.82 0.15
N ALA A 44 3.86 -14.74 -0.28
CA ALA A 44 3.28 -13.41 -0.28
C ALA A 44 3.10 -12.91 -1.71
N TYR A 45 1.87 -12.59 -2.09
CA TYR A 45 1.56 -11.94 -3.37
C TYR A 45 1.46 -10.44 -3.18
N ILE A 46 2.37 -9.68 -3.81
CA ILE A 46 2.47 -8.23 -3.61
C ILE A 46 1.78 -7.49 -4.73
N LEU A 47 0.82 -6.63 -4.38
CA LEU A 47 0.11 -5.73 -5.28
C LEU A 47 0.40 -4.29 -4.87
N SER A 48 1.28 -3.60 -5.60
CA SER A 48 1.73 -2.24 -5.26
C SER A 48 1.32 -1.19 -6.29
N PHE A 49 0.62 -0.17 -5.82
CA PHE A 49 -0.05 0.82 -6.67
C PHE A 49 0.32 2.26 -6.33
N GLY A 50 0.88 2.96 -7.32
CA GLY A 50 1.07 4.41 -7.30
C GLY A 50 -0.12 5.12 -7.94
N LEU A 51 -1.02 5.69 -7.14
CA LEU A 51 -2.37 6.00 -7.63
C LEU A 51 -2.53 7.41 -8.21
N TRP A 52 -1.63 8.34 -7.89
CA TRP A 52 -1.76 9.75 -8.25
C TRP A 52 -0.71 10.20 -9.29
N GLY A 53 -1.12 10.20 -10.56
CA GLY A 53 -0.21 10.37 -11.70
C GLY A 53 0.47 11.73 -11.88
N PRO A 54 -0.10 12.87 -11.44
CA PRO A 54 0.58 14.15 -11.57
C PRO A 54 1.88 14.30 -10.77
N GLN A 55 2.15 13.47 -9.75
CA GLN A 55 3.39 13.51 -8.96
C GLN A 55 4.14 12.17 -9.05
N SER A 56 5.42 12.22 -9.43
CA SER A 56 6.25 11.02 -9.65
C SER A 56 6.66 10.27 -8.38
N VAL A 57 6.48 10.87 -7.19
CA VAL A 57 6.79 10.24 -5.91
C VAL A 57 5.97 8.97 -5.68
N PHE A 58 4.71 8.94 -6.10
CA PHE A 58 3.83 7.79 -5.91
C PHE A 58 4.22 6.61 -6.81
N GLU A 59 4.67 6.89 -8.04
CA GLU A 59 5.28 5.87 -8.91
C GLU A 59 6.57 5.32 -8.28
N SER A 60 7.44 6.21 -7.79
CA SER A 60 8.74 5.85 -7.24
C SER A 60 8.59 5.02 -5.96
N GLU A 61 7.67 5.42 -5.09
CA GLU A 61 7.37 4.72 -3.84
C GLU A 61 6.73 3.37 -4.09
N ALA A 62 5.77 3.24 -5.02
CA ALA A 62 5.17 1.94 -5.36
C ALA A 62 6.24 0.95 -5.86
N LYS A 63 7.10 1.39 -6.78
CA LYS A 63 8.22 0.57 -7.28
C LYS A 63 9.20 0.18 -6.18
N GLY A 64 9.56 1.14 -5.32
CA GLY A 64 10.50 0.93 -4.23
C GLY A 64 9.95 -0.02 -3.17
N ALA A 65 8.70 0.20 -2.72
CA ALA A 65 8.01 -0.63 -1.76
C ALA A 65 7.91 -2.07 -2.26
N ALA A 66 7.46 -2.27 -3.50
CA ALA A 66 7.37 -3.59 -4.11
C ALA A 66 8.72 -4.33 -4.12
N ARG A 67 9.80 -3.66 -4.54
CA ARG A 67 11.15 -4.26 -4.55
C ARG A 67 11.62 -4.68 -3.16
N ILE A 68 11.38 -3.83 -2.16
CA ILE A 68 11.84 -4.08 -0.79
C ILE A 68 11.05 -5.22 -0.16
N LEU A 69 9.72 -5.17 -0.28
CA LEU A 69 8.83 -6.23 0.21
C LEU A 69 9.08 -7.55 -0.54
N GLU A 70 9.41 -7.51 -1.83
CA GLU A 70 9.79 -8.72 -2.57
C GLU A 70 11.04 -9.38 -2.00
N GLY A 71 12.05 -8.59 -1.63
CA GLY A 71 13.23 -9.09 -0.93
C GLY A 71 12.90 -9.65 0.46
N GLN A 72 12.05 -8.97 1.22
CA GLN A 72 11.65 -9.41 2.58
C GLN A 72 10.84 -10.71 2.55
N PHE A 73 9.92 -10.83 1.60
CA PHE A 73 9.00 -11.97 1.49
C PHE A 73 9.42 -13.02 0.47
N GLY A 74 10.58 -12.89 -0.18
CA GLY A 74 11.02 -13.84 -1.20
C GLY A 74 10.00 -14.01 -2.33
N SER A 75 9.21 -12.99 -2.64
CA SER A 75 8.04 -13.08 -3.53
C SER A 75 8.39 -12.87 -5.01
N LYS A 76 9.61 -13.21 -5.42
CA LYS A 76 10.04 -13.04 -6.82
C LYS A 76 9.10 -13.81 -7.74
N GLY A 77 8.59 -13.13 -8.77
CA GLY A 77 7.57 -13.69 -9.67
C GLY A 77 6.14 -13.67 -9.13
N ARG A 78 5.90 -13.14 -7.93
CA ARG A 78 4.57 -13.00 -7.28
C ARG A 78 4.22 -11.53 -6.97
N THR A 79 4.88 -10.59 -7.66
CA THR A 79 4.76 -9.14 -7.45
C THR A 79 4.16 -8.45 -8.68
N ILE A 80 3.14 -7.62 -8.48
CA ILE A 80 2.56 -6.74 -9.49
C ILE A 80 2.76 -5.30 -9.03
N VAL A 81 3.33 -4.49 -9.93
CA VAL A 81 3.42 -3.04 -9.76
C VAL A 81 2.66 -2.35 -10.89
N ARG A 82 1.78 -1.41 -10.55
CA ARG A 82 1.10 -0.55 -11.50
C ARG A 82 1.07 0.87 -10.95
N PHE A 83 1.09 1.88 -11.81
CA PHE A 83 1.04 3.26 -11.36
C PHE A 83 0.42 4.16 -12.43
N ASN A 84 -0.16 5.27 -11.99
CA ASN A 84 -0.53 6.36 -12.86
C ASN A 84 0.64 7.33 -12.98
N SER A 85 0.79 7.99 -14.12
CA SER A 85 1.74 9.09 -14.32
C SER A 85 1.12 10.17 -15.20
N LYS A 86 1.85 11.26 -15.47
CA LYS A 86 1.43 12.29 -16.44
C LYS A 86 1.17 11.71 -17.84
N ARG A 87 1.75 10.54 -18.17
CA ARG A 87 1.66 9.90 -19.50
C ARG A 87 0.92 8.55 -19.49
N VAL A 88 0.84 7.89 -18.34
CA VAL A 88 0.39 6.49 -18.21
C VAL A 88 -0.82 6.39 -17.27
N SER A 89 -1.77 5.50 -17.58
CA SER A 89 -2.97 5.23 -16.80
C SER A 89 -3.06 3.72 -16.50
N ASP A 90 -2.13 3.20 -15.70
CA ASP A 90 -1.96 1.76 -15.50
C ASP A 90 -2.46 1.27 -14.13
N ALA A 91 -2.68 2.16 -13.15
CA ALA A 91 -3.30 1.85 -11.87
C ALA A 91 -4.75 2.34 -11.84
N THR A 92 -5.57 1.87 -12.77
CA THR A 92 -7.01 2.14 -12.84
C THR A 92 -7.79 1.15 -11.97
N PRO A 93 -9.06 1.44 -11.60
CA PRO A 93 -9.94 0.48 -10.92
C PRO A 93 -9.95 -0.90 -11.61
N ALA A 94 -10.14 -0.90 -12.93
CA ALA A 94 -10.17 -2.12 -13.74
C ALA A 94 -8.84 -2.88 -13.71
N ALA A 95 -7.70 -2.17 -13.76
CA ALA A 95 -6.38 -2.81 -13.68
C ALA A 95 -6.11 -3.41 -12.29
N MET A 96 -6.52 -2.73 -11.22
CA MET A 96 -6.40 -3.26 -9.85
C MET A 96 -7.29 -4.47 -9.63
N LEU A 97 -8.53 -4.45 -10.15
CA LEU A 97 -9.42 -5.60 -10.12
C LEU A 97 -8.83 -6.79 -10.90
N ALA A 98 -8.29 -6.55 -12.10
CA ALA A 98 -7.64 -7.59 -12.89
C ALA A 98 -6.40 -8.17 -12.17
N ALA A 99 -5.61 -7.33 -11.48
CA ALA A 99 -4.46 -7.76 -10.70
C ALA A 99 -4.87 -8.62 -9.50
N ALA A 100 -5.90 -8.19 -8.75
CA ALA A 100 -6.45 -8.96 -7.64
C ALA A 100 -6.96 -10.33 -8.11
N ARG A 101 -7.73 -10.37 -9.20
CA ARG A 101 -8.22 -11.62 -9.79
C ARG A 101 -7.10 -12.54 -10.26
N ALA A 102 -6.04 -11.99 -10.83
CA ALA A 102 -4.88 -12.79 -11.24
C ALA A 102 -4.20 -13.45 -10.05
N VAL A 103 -4.05 -12.74 -8.91
CA VAL A 103 -3.58 -13.35 -7.65
C VAL A 103 -4.54 -14.45 -7.19
N GLY A 104 -5.84 -14.17 -7.18
CA GLY A 104 -6.88 -15.13 -6.79
C GLY A 104 -7.00 -16.38 -7.68
N GLN A 105 -6.23 -16.48 -8.77
CA GLN A 105 -6.11 -17.68 -9.60
C GLN A 105 -4.93 -18.58 -9.22
N VAL A 106 -3.93 -18.04 -8.53
CA VAL A 106 -2.64 -18.72 -8.29
C VAL A 106 -2.30 -18.92 -6.82
N VAL A 107 -2.98 -18.17 -5.93
CA VAL A 107 -2.79 -18.20 -4.48
C VAL A 107 -3.47 -19.41 -3.84
N ASP A 108 -2.88 -19.96 -2.78
CA ASP A 108 -3.61 -20.81 -1.83
C ASP A 108 -4.33 -19.92 -0.80
N PRO A 109 -5.68 -19.90 -0.76
CA PRO A 109 -6.42 -19.02 0.13
C PRO A 109 -6.10 -19.19 1.64
N GLN A 110 -5.72 -20.38 2.07
CA GLN A 110 -5.51 -20.70 3.50
C GLN A 110 -4.05 -20.51 3.93
N GLU A 111 -3.11 -20.85 3.04
CA GLU A 111 -1.68 -20.84 3.34
C GLU A 111 -1.04 -19.48 3.10
N ASP A 112 -1.37 -18.84 1.97
CA ASP A 112 -0.69 -17.64 1.49
C ASP A 112 -1.30 -16.35 2.01
N MET A 113 -0.60 -15.24 1.71
CA MET A 113 -1.07 -13.90 1.97
C MET A 113 -1.00 -12.98 0.76
N VAL A 114 -1.83 -11.94 0.78
CA VAL A 114 -1.76 -10.82 -0.16
C VAL A 114 -1.29 -9.56 0.56
N VAL A 115 -0.37 -8.83 -0.06
CA VAL A 115 0.14 -7.54 0.43
C VAL A 115 -0.27 -6.44 -0.54
N PHE A 116 -1.24 -5.63 -0.16
CA PHE A 116 -1.68 -4.44 -0.89
C PHE A 116 -0.92 -3.21 -0.42
N VAL A 117 -0.22 -2.53 -1.33
CA VAL A 117 0.43 -1.24 -1.07
C VAL A 117 -0.24 -0.18 -1.91
N LEU A 118 -0.78 0.86 -1.27
CA LEU A 118 -1.40 2.01 -1.92
C LEU A 118 -0.61 3.26 -1.54
N THR A 119 -0.12 4.01 -2.52
CA THR A 119 0.53 5.30 -2.29
C THR A 119 -0.10 6.39 -3.15
N SER A 120 -0.60 7.45 -2.49
CA SER A 120 -1.40 8.51 -3.11
C SER A 120 -1.58 9.74 -2.22
N HIS A 121 -2.32 10.73 -2.71
CA HIS A 121 -3.03 11.65 -1.83
C HIS A 121 -4.27 10.98 -1.22
N GLY A 122 -4.71 11.50 -0.08
CA GLY A 122 -5.89 10.98 0.62
C GLY A 122 -6.82 12.07 1.12
N SER A 123 -8.05 11.66 1.41
CA SER A 123 -9.09 12.41 2.09
C SER A 123 -9.61 11.56 3.26
N PRO A 124 -10.42 12.13 4.17
CA PRO A 124 -11.05 11.35 5.24
C PRO A 124 -11.86 10.13 4.76
N ASP A 125 -12.30 10.13 3.51
CA ASP A 125 -13.13 9.08 2.92
C ASP A 125 -12.32 8.02 2.13
N GLY A 126 -11.03 8.25 1.85
CA GLY A 126 -10.24 7.30 1.07
C GLY A 126 -9.01 7.89 0.38
N VAL A 127 -8.52 7.19 -0.66
CA VAL A 127 -7.35 7.62 -1.46
C VAL A 127 -7.73 8.02 -2.87
N GLY A 128 -7.07 9.05 -3.40
CA GLY A 128 -7.28 9.50 -4.76
C GLY A 128 -6.70 8.51 -5.77
N VAL A 129 -7.48 8.13 -6.77
CA VAL A 129 -7.01 7.42 -7.97
C VAL A 129 -7.09 8.39 -9.15
N VAL A 130 -5.95 8.99 -9.45
CA VAL A 130 -5.84 10.08 -10.42
C VAL A 130 -4.90 9.66 -11.53
N SER A 131 -5.45 9.53 -12.73
CA SER A 131 -4.69 9.27 -13.95
C SER A 131 -4.92 10.40 -14.96
N ARG A 132 -4.30 10.30 -16.13
CA ARG A 132 -4.55 11.25 -17.23
C ARG A 132 -6.02 11.24 -17.69
N ARG A 133 -6.73 10.12 -17.51
CA ARG A 133 -8.07 9.89 -18.06
C ARG A 133 -9.21 10.08 -17.06
N ALA A 134 -8.93 9.87 -15.78
CA ALA A 134 -9.97 9.82 -14.75
C ALA A 134 -9.43 10.24 -13.39
N ARG A 135 -10.34 10.76 -12.55
CA ARG A 135 -10.08 11.12 -11.16
C ARG A 135 -11.22 10.55 -10.33
N GLN A 136 -10.89 9.64 -9.42
CA GLN A 136 -11.86 8.91 -8.60
C GLN A 136 -11.34 8.82 -7.17
N LEU A 137 -12.24 8.57 -6.22
CA LEU A 137 -11.89 8.24 -4.85
C LEU A 137 -12.05 6.73 -4.66
N MET A 138 -11.03 6.08 -4.07
CA MET A 138 -11.09 4.70 -3.61
C MET A 138 -11.29 4.69 -2.10
N THR A 139 -12.42 4.14 -1.67
CA THR A 139 -12.81 4.00 -0.27
C THR A 139 -12.21 2.74 0.36
N PRO A 140 -12.25 2.58 1.70
CA PRO A 140 -11.94 1.30 2.34
C PRO A 140 -12.79 0.14 1.81
N GLN A 141 -14.06 0.37 1.51
CA GLN A 141 -14.97 -0.67 0.97
C GLN A 141 -14.51 -1.16 -0.40
N ASP A 142 -14.00 -0.27 -1.25
CA ASP A 142 -13.42 -0.65 -2.56
C ASP A 142 -12.17 -1.50 -2.37
N VAL A 143 -11.31 -1.16 -1.40
CA VAL A 143 -10.13 -1.97 -1.06
C VAL A 143 -10.54 -3.33 -0.50
N ARG A 144 -11.58 -3.40 0.34
CA ARG A 144 -12.13 -4.67 0.85
C ARG A 144 -12.60 -5.56 -0.30
N PHE A 145 -13.29 -4.98 -1.28
CA PHE A 145 -13.70 -5.71 -2.48
C PHE A 145 -12.49 -6.27 -3.24
N LEU A 146 -11.46 -5.46 -3.51
CA LEU A 146 -10.24 -5.92 -4.19
C LEU A 146 -9.50 -7.02 -3.40
N LEU A 147 -9.44 -6.93 -2.07
CA LEU A 147 -8.86 -7.96 -1.22
C LEU A 147 -9.65 -9.28 -1.29
N ASN A 148 -10.98 -9.22 -1.38
CA ASN A 148 -11.81 -10.40 -1.53
C ASN A 148 -11.60 -11.06 -2.90
N GLU A 149 -11.42 -10.29 -3.97
CA GLU A 149 -11.12 -10.82 -5.31
C GLU A 149 -9.75 -11.50 -5.38
N ALA A 150 -8.80 -11.09 -4.52
CA ALA A 150 -7.51 -11.77 -4.36
C ALA A 150 -7.59 -13.10 -3.61
N LYS A 151 -8.74 -13.43 -2.99
CA LYS A 151 -9.07 -14.69 -2.29
C LYS A 151 -8.19 -15.12 -1.10
N ALA A 152 -7.02 -14.53 -0.89
CA ALA A 152 -6.19 -14.81 0.29
C ALA A 152 -6.94 -14.47 1.60
N GLN A 153 -6.91 -15.39 2.56
CA GLN A 153 -7.49 -15.14 3.88
C GLN A 153 -6.63 -14.18 4.70
N HIS A 154 -5.30 -14.24 4.54
CA HIS A 154 -4.34 -13.40 5.25
C HIS A 154 -3.94 -12.21 4.38
N ARG A 155 -4.06 -11.01 4.94
CA ARG A 155 -3.99 -9.76 4.19
C ARG A 155 -3.13 -8.76 4.92
N VAL A 156 -2.25 -8.10 4.19
CA VAL A 156 -1.53 -6.91 4.66
C VAL A 156 -1.94 -5.75 3.76
N VAL A 157 -2.39 -4.65 4.36
CA VAL A 157 -2.76 -3.42 3.65
C VAL A 157 -1.88 -2.30 4.16
N ILE A 158 -1.08 -1.71 3.28
CA ILE A 158 -0.20 -0.58 3.62
C ILE A 158 -0.65 0.62 2.81
N VAL A 159 -1.11 1.68 3.49
CA VAL A 159 -1.65 2.89 2.84
C VAL A 159 -0.79 4.10 3.19
N SER A 160 -0.06 4.58 2.20
CA SER A 160 0.76 5.79 2.26
C SER A 160 -0.02 6.97 1.67
N ALA A 161 -0.82 7.62 2.51
CA ALA A 161 -1.64 8.78 2.16
C ALA A 161 -2.06 9.59 3.40
N CYS A 162 -2.48 10.85 3.19
CA CYS A 162 -3.16 11.64 4.21
C CYS A 162 -4.45 10.95 4.68
N TYR A 163 -4.82 11.09 5.95
CA TYR A 163 -6.04 10.54 6.54
C TYR A 163 -6.19 9.00 6.43
N SER A 164 -5.08 8.30 6.14
CA SER A 164 -5.08 6.87 5.84
C SER A 164 -5.53 5.99 7.01
N GLY A 165 -5.59 6.50 8.24
CA GLY A 165 -6.14 5.81 9.40
C GLY A 165 -7.59 5.33 9.22
N VAL A 166 -8.36 5.91 8.28
CA VAL A 166 -9.70 5.40 7.92
C VAL A 166 -9.65 3.95 7.45
N PHE A 167 -8.59 3.54 6.75
CA PHE A 167 -8.42 2.15 6.30
C PHE A 167 -8.14 1.21 7.47
N ALA A 168 -7.38 1.64 8.48
CA ALA A 168 -7.14 0.83 9.68
C ALA A 168 -8.45 0.58 10.44
N LYS A 169 -9.26 1.62 10.62
CA LYS A 169 -10.57 1.52 11.27
C LYS A 169 -11.52 0.56 10.54
N GLU A 170 -11.57 0.65 9.21
CA GLU A 170 -12.59 -0.06 8.43
C GLU A 170 -12.16 -1.45 7.93
N LEU A 171 -10.86 -1.75 7.89
CA LEU A 171 -10.33 -3.00 7.32
C LEU A 171 -9.67 -3.95 8.31
N ALA A 172 -9.16 -3.45 9.44
CA ALA A 172 -8.39 -4.29 10.35
C ALA A 172 -9.28 -5.36 11.03
N ASP A 173 -8.79 -6.58 11.02
CA ASP A 173 -9.34 -7.73 11.76
C ASP A 173 -8.20 -8.73 12.04
N ASP A 174 -8.46 -9.87 12.67
CA ASP A 174 -7.42 -10.83 13.03
C ASP A 174 -6.60 -11.35 11.83
N ARG A 175 -7.15 -11.30 10.61
CA ARG A 175 -6.52 -11.78 9.37
C ARG A 175 -6.11 -10.66 8.42
N THR A 176 -6.39 -9.41 8.76
CA THR A 176 -6.07 -8.22 7.97
C THR A 176 -5.23 -7.25 8.80
N LEU A 177 -3.93 -7.26 8.56
CA LEU A 177 -3.01 -6.26 9.10
C LEU A 177 -3.11 -4.98 8.28
N VAL A 178 -3.36 -3.85 8.91
CA VAL A 178 -3.39 -2.54 8.24
C VAL A 178 -2.32 -1.64 8.83
N ILE A 179 -1.51 -1.04 7.95
CA ILE A 179 -0.45 -0.08 8.30
C ILE A 179 -0.70 1.22 7.52
N THR A 180 -0.74 2.36 8.20
CA THR A 180 -1.13 3.64 7.61
C THR A 180 -0.07 4.70 7.89
N ALA A 181 0.15 5.59 6.91
CA ALA A 181 1.10 6.71 7.05
C ALA A 181 0.62 7.82 7.98
N ALA A 182 -0.68 7.89 8.28
CA ALA A 182 -1.24 8.90 9.17
C ALA A 182 -2.48 8.37 9.91
N ALA A 183 -2.84 9.06 10.99
CA ALA A 183 -4.15 8.93 11.64
C ALA A 183 -5.28 9.43 10.73
N SER A 184 -6.53 9.05 11.03
CA SER A 184 -7.70 9.37 10.20
C SER A 184 -8.05 10.85 10.12
N ASP A 185 -7.50 11.67 11.02
CA ASP A 185 -7.70 13.11 11.15
C ASP A 185 -6.42 13.92 10.85
N LYS A 186 -5.35 13.26 10.40
CA LYS A 186 -4.03 13.88 10.18
C LYS A 186 -3.58 13.79 8.72
N PRO A 187 -2.90 14.82 8.18
CA PRO A 187 -2.19 14.70 6.92
C PRO A 187 -0.94 13.82 7.07
N SER A 188 -0.38 13.39 5.94
CA SER A 188 0.97 12.81 5.83
C SER A 188 1.83 13.67 4.89
N PHE A 189 3.16 13.52 4.94
CA PHE A 189 4.07 14.48 4.31
C PHE A 189 5.05 13.84 3.31
N GLY A 190 5.71 14.68 2.51
CA GLY A 190 6.74 14.26 1.56
C GLY A 190 6.24 13.93 0.14
N CYS A 191 5.01 14.29 -0.21
CA CYS A 191 4.40 13.99 -1.51
C CYS A 191 4.80 14.92 -2.66
N ARG A 192 5.99 15.53 -2.60
CA ARG A 192 6.47 16.49 -3.62
C ARG A 192 6.81 15.78 -4.93
N ASP A 193 6.44 16.38 -6.07
CA ASP A 193 6.86 15.88 -7.39
C ASP A 193 8.39 15.81 -7.50
N GLY A 194 8.92 14.75 -8.10
CA GLY A 194 10.36 14.49 -8.18
C GLY A 194 11.01 13.88 -6.93
N ALA A 195 10.32 13.78 -5.78
CA ALA A 195 10.82 13.03 -4.64
C ALA A 195 10.80 11.51 -4.92
N THR A 196 11.74 10.76 -4.34
CA THR A 196 11.75 9.29 -4.45
C THR A 196 10.78 8.62 -3.49
N TRP A 197 10.60 9.21 -2.30
CA TRP A 197 9.81 8.64 -1.20
C TRP A 197 8.99 9.73 -0.52
N THR A 198 7.79 9.37 -0.06
CA THR A 198 7.09 10.11 0.99
C THR A 198 7.85 9.98 2.32
N TYR A 199 7.48 10.75 3.35
CA TYR A 199 8.20 10.69 4.62
C TYR A 199 7.98 9.33 5.29
N PHE A 200 6.74 8.84 5.28
CA PHE A 200 6.42 7.50 5.75
C PHE A 200 7.08 6.42 4.88
N GLY A 201 7.04 6.54 3.55
CA GLY A 201 7.66 5.54 2.67
C GLY A 201 9.17 5.41 2.86
N ASP A 202 9.87 6.52 3.09
CA ASP A 202 11.30 6.49 3.43
C ASP A 202 11.54 5.83 4.80
N ALA A 203 10.73 6.18 5.80
CA ALA A 203 10.88 5.64 7.15
C ALA A 203 10.56 4.13 7.20
N PHE A 204 9.45 3.72 6.60
CA PHE A 204 8.95 2.36 6.66
C PHE A 204 9.63 1.44 5.66
N PHE A 205 9.50 1.69 4.35
CA PHE A 205 10.06 0.80 3.34
C PHE A 205 11.57 0.96 3.25
N ASN A 206 12.05 2.19 2.99
CA ASN A 206 13.45 2.40 2.64
C ASN A 206 14.41 2.13 3.81
N LYS A 207 13.97 2.35 5.05
CA LYS A 207 14.80 2.20 6.25
C LYS A 207 14.39 0.99 7.10
N ALA A 208 13.21 1.01 7.71
CA ALA A 208 12.87 0.05 8.75
C ALA A 208 12.77 -1.39 8.23
N VAL A 209 12.00 -1.62 7.16
CA VAL A 209 11.78 -2.96 6.59
C VAL A 209 13.06 -3.64 6.11
N ARG A 210 14.07 -2.86 5.67
CA ARG A 210 15.35 -3.45 5.22
C ARG A 210 16.14 -4.08 6.37
N GLY A 211 16.03 -3.52 7.57
CA GLY A 211 16.78 -3.94 8.76
C GLY A 211 16.00 -4.88 9.67
N GLU A 212 14.66 -4.85 9.60
CA GLU A 212 13.78 -5.54 10.54
C GLU A 212 12.79 -6.46 9.78
N PRO A 213 12.92 -7.80 9.91
CA PRO A 213 12.04 -8.74 9.21
C PRO A 213 10.59 -8.69 9.70
N ARG A 214 10.32 -8.25 10.94
CA ARG A 214 8.97 -8.18 11.48
C ARG A 214 8.29 -6.87 11.17
N LEU A 215 7.13 -6.90 10.50
CA LEU A 215 6.41 -5.69 10.11
C LEU A 215 5.99 -4.80 11.29
N ASP A 216 5.60 -5.39 12.43
CA ASP A 216 5.21 -4.63 13.62
C ASP A 216 6.41 -3.87 14.22
N ARG A 217 7.57 -4.51 14.31
CA ARG A 217 8.80 -3.86 14.78
C ARG A 217 9.33 -2.83 13.77
N ALA A 218 9.26 -3.14 12.48
CA ALA A 218 9.62 -2.20 11.42
C ALA A 218 8.71 -0.97 11.45
N PHE A 219 7.41 -1.16 11.68
CA PHE A 219 6.46 -0.06 11.85
C PHE A 219 6.82 0.82 13.04
N GLU A 220 7.13 0.24 14.20
CA GLU A 220 7.53 1.00 15.39
C GLU A 220 8.78 1.85 15.16
N ALA A 221 9.79 1.29 14.50
CA ALA A 221 10.98 2.04 14.11
C ALA A 221 10.65 3.16 13.11
N ALA A 222 9.80 2.87 12.11
CA ALA A 222 9.36 3.85 11.13
C ALA A 222 8.57 5.00 11.75
N ARG A 223 7.70 4.71 12.71
CA ARG A 223 6.93 5.71 13.47
C ARG A 223 7.87 6.69 14.17
N GLY A 224 8.88 6.18 14.89
CA GLY A 224 9.88 7.06 15.51
C GLY A 224 10.67 7.90 14.51
N LEU A 225 11.08 7.31 13.38
CA LEU A 225 11.83 8.01 12.34
C LEU A 225 11.02 9.13 11.67
N VAL A 226 9.75 8.87 11.35
CA VAL A 226 8.90 9.83 10.65
C VAL A 226 8.45 10.96 11.58
N THR A 227 8.04 10.64 12.82
CA THR A 227 7.67 11.65 13.82
C THR A 227 8.83 12.60 14.08
N LYS A 228 10.05 12.07 14.30
CA LYS A 228 11.24 12.91 14.50
C LYS A 228 11.49 13.85 13.32
N ARG A 229 11.35 13.36 12.09
CA ARG A 229 11.54 14.19 10.90
C ARG A 229 10.48 15.28 10.80
N GLU A 230 9.21 14.93 11.02
CA GLU A 230 8.09 15.86 10.96
C GLU A 230 8.25 16.99 11.99
N GLU A 231 8.60 16.67 13.23
CA GLU A 231 8.87 17.64 14.28
C GLU A 231 10.05 18.57 13.94
N GLN A 232 11.14 18.01 13.41
CA GLN A 232 12.31 18.78 12.97
C GLN A 232 11.97 19.77 11.85
N GLU A 233 11.03 19.41 10.98
CA GLU A 233 10.55 20.27 9.89
C GLU A 233 9.37 21.17 10.32
N GLY A 234 8.93 21.08 11.58
CA GLY A 234 7.89 21.95 12.16
C GLY A 234 6.45 21.54 11.85
N PHE A 235 6.22 20.28 11.48
CA PHE A 235 4.89 19.73 11.27
C PHE A 235 4.28 19.17 12.57
N ASP A 236 2.96 19.22 12.66
CA ASP A 236 2.20 18.39 13.60
C ASP A 236 2.27 16.93 13.12
N PRO A 237 2.75 15.98 13.95
CA PRO A 237 3.01 14.61 13.51
C PRO A 237 1.82 13.92 12.87
N SER A 238 2.10 13.14 11.82
CA SER A 238 1.09 12.39 11.07
C SER A 238 0.47 11.26 11.88
N ASN A 239 1.15 10.79 12.93
CA ASN A 239 0.77 9.68 13.79
C ASN A 239 0.40 8.40 12.98
N PRO A 240 1.38 7.78 12.28
CA PRO A 240 1.17 6.51 11.61
C PRO A 240 0.54 5.46 12.53
N GLN A 241 -0.26 4.54 11.96
CA GLN A 241 -0.98 3.52 12.73
C GLN A 241 -0.70 2.11 12.20
N ILE A 242 -0.76 1.12 13.09
CA ILE A 242 -0.81 -0.31 12.77
C ILE A 242 -1.99 -0.92 13.53
N ALA A 243 -2.81 -1.73 12.86
CA ALA A 243 -4.00 -2.33 13.44
C ALA A 243 -4.28 -3.72 12.88
N GLY A 244 -4.85 -4.60 13.72
CA GLY A 244 -5.27 -5.95 13.35
C GLY A 244 -4.11 -6.90 13.03
N GLY A 245 -4.44 -7.96 12.30
CA GLY A 245 -3.48 -8.87 11.68
C GLY A 245 -2.75 -9.80 12.65
N ALA A 246 -3.32 -10.12 13.81
CA ALA A 246 -2.67 -11.01 14.78
C ALA A 246 -2.24 -12.36 14.13
N GLN A 247 -3.11 -12.98 13.34
CA GLN A 247 -2.80 -14.23 12.62
C GLN A 247 -1.80 -14.01 11.48
N VAL A 248 -1.79 -12.82 10.87
CA VAL A 248 -0.83 -12.46 9.82
C VAL A 248 0.58 -12.31 10.39
N LEU A 249 0.71 -11.60 11.51
CA LEU A 249 1.98 -11.39 12.20
C LEU A 249 2.56 -12.72 12.72
N GLU A 250 1.71 -13.61 13.24
CA GLU A 250 2.11 -14.96 13.64
C GLU A 250 2.67 -15.75 12.45
N ARG A 251 1.96 -15.77 11.31
CA ARG A 251 2.43 -16.46 10.09
C ARG A 251 3.74 -15.90 9.56
N LEU A 252 3.87 -14.57 9.50
CA LEU A 252 5.11 -13.92 9.08
C LEU A 252 6.28 -14.26 9.99
N SER A 253 6.05 -14.33 11.30
CA SER A 253 7.07 -14.71 12.29
C SER A 253 7.50 -16.17 12.09
N SER A 254 6.54 -17.08 11.93
CA SER A 254 6.82 -18.51 11.68
C SER A 254 7.62 -18.71 10.38
N ARG A 255 7.23 -18.02 9.30
CA ARG A 255 7.96 -18.03 8.02
C ARG A 255 9.39 -17.49 8.17
N CYS A 256 9.56 -16.36 8.88
CA CYS A 256 10.88 -15.76 9.12
C CYS A 256 11.85 -16.74 9.80
N ARG A 257 11.37 -17.51 10.79
CA ARG A 257 12.18 -18.52 11.50
C ARG A 257 12.68 -19.64 10.57
N VAL A 258 11.85 -20.03 9.60
CA VAL A 258 12.20 -21.07 8.63
C VAL A 258 13.21 -20.56 7.60
N VAL A 259 12.98 -19.37 7.04
CA VAL A 259 13.78 -18.83 5.94
C VAL A 259 15.07 -18.15 6.42
N GLN A 260 15.06 -17.57 7.62
CA GLN A 260 16.16 -16.76 8.17
C GLN A 260 16.43 -17.13 9.64
N PRO A 261 16.91 -18.35 9.95
CA PRO A 261 17.05 -18.84 11.32
C PRO A 261 18.05 -18.04 12.19
N GLN A 262 18.91 -17.22 11.57
CA GLN A 262 19.87 -16.36 12.26
C GLN A 262 19.32 -14.97 12.62
N ARG A 263 18.08 -14.65 12.24
CA ARG A 263 17.45 -13.34 12.54
C ARG A 263 16.41 -13.48 13.64
N THR A 264 16.25 -12.43 14.44
CA THR A 264 15.19 -12.38 15.46
C THR A 264 13.83 -12.24 14.78
N CYS A 265 13.01 -13.27 14.94
CA CYS A 265 11.61 -13.36 14.53
C CYS A 265 10.78 -13.68 15.81
#